data_AF-A0A2V8R0Y0-F1
#
_entry.id   AF-A0A2V8R0Y0-F1
#
_cell.length_a   1.000
_cell.length_b   1.000
_cell.length_c   1.000
_cell.angle_alpha   90.00
_cell.angle_beta   90.00
_cell.angle_gamma   90.00
#
_symmetry.space_group_name_H-M   'P 1'
#
loop_
_entity.id
_entity.type
_entity.pdbx_description
1 polymer ?
#
loop_
_entity_poly.entity_id
_entity_poly.type
_entity_poly.pdbx_seq_one_letter_code
_entity_poly.pdbx_strand_id
1 'polypeptide(L)'
;MHTIVSFDFAVGIIPGWHATIFPPYFVAGAIYAGFAMVLLLTIPLRKVYGLQSFITMRHMHNMAKVMLATGLIVVYGYMVEAFFGWYSGNQYEHFMIWNRMHGPYAPYYWALILCNGITPQLLWFKKIRANLLVLWLISFIVSIGMWLERFVIIVTSLHRDFLPSSWGFYQPSQWDWSMFIGTIGFFLALLFLFIRFLPMISIFEMRTILPEAEVEEG
;
A
#
# COMPACT_ATOMS: atom_id res chain seq x y z
N MET A 1 -11.94 -6.39 8.57
CA MET A 1 -11.86 -6.86 7.17
C MET A 1 -10.43 -7.25 6.78
N HIS A 2 -9.45 -6.34 6.71
CA HIS A 2 -8.08 -6.69 6.28
C HIS A 2 -7.35 -7.72 7.15
N THR A 3 -7.67 -7.78 8.45
CA THR A 3 -7.23 -8.86 9.35
C THR A 3 -7.73 -10.25 8.92
N ILE A 4 -8.96 -10.35 8.39
CA ILE A 4 -9.54 -11.62 7.96
C ILE A 4 -8.83 -12.10 6.70
N VAL A 5 -8.65 -11.22 5.71
CA VAL A 5 -7.86 -11.52 4.50
C VAL A 5 -6.41 -11.89 4.87
N SER A 6 -5.87 -11.27 5.91
CA SER A 6 -4.56 -11.64 6.43
C SER A 6 -4.53 -13.03 7.06
N PHE A 7 -5.63 -13.51 7.65
CA PHE A 7 -5.71 -14.85 8.22
C PHE A 7 -5.70 -15.95 7.17
N ASP A 8 -6.18 -15.69 5.95
CA ASP A 8 -6.09 -16.64 4.83
C ASP A 8 -4.63 -17.05 4.55
N PHE A 9 -3.67 -16.16 4.85
CA PHE A 9 -2.24 -16.47 4.81
C PHE A 9 -1.73 -16.95 6.18
N ALA A 10 -1.99 -16.20 7.25
CA ALA A 10 -1.39 -16.43 8.57
C ALA A 10 -1.74 -17.79 9.20
N VAL A 11 -2.89 -18.35 8.84
CA VAL A 11 -3.32 -19.69 9.30
C VAL A 11 -2.68 -20.81 8.47
N GLY A 12 -2.17 -20.50 7.27
CA GLY A 12 -1.41 -21.43 6.46
C GLY A 12 -0.14 -21.91 7.17
N ILE A 13 0.28 -23.14 6.88
CA ILE A 13 1.50 -23.75 7.43
C ILE A 13 2.76 -23.43 6.61
N ILE A 14 2.62 -22.63 5.55
CA ILE A 14 3.67 -22.39 4.56
C ILE A 14 4.72 -21.44 5.16
N PRO A 15 6.03 -21.70 4.96
CA PRO A 15 7.08 -20.81 5.44
C PRO A 15 6.91 -19.41 4.85
N GLY A 16 6.96 -18.38 5.69
CA GLY A 16 6.67 -17.01 5.28
C GLY A 16 5.21 -16.61 5.22
N TRP A 17 4.27 -17.54 5.40
CA TRP A 17 2.86 -17.22 5.63
C TRP A 17 2.49 -17.39 7.09
N HIS A 18 3.04 -18.40 7.76
CA HIS A 18 2.76 -18.71 9.16
C HIS A 18 3.37 -17.70 10.15
N ALA A 19 2.87 -16.47 10.14
CA ALA A 19 3.40 -15.37 10.94
C ALA A 19 2.29 -14.61 11.68
N THR A 20 2.45 -14.47 13.01
CA THR A 20 1.46 -13.80 13.88
C THR A 20 1.45 -12.28 13.73
N ILE A 21 2.47 -11.69 13.09
CA ILE A 21 2.55 -10.26 12.82
C ILE A 21 1.68 -9.82 11.63
N PHE A 22 1.22 -10.77 10.80
CA PHE A 22 0.50 -10.47 9.57
C PHE A 22 -0.79 -9.67 9.78
N PRO A 23 -1.68 -9.97 10.74
CA PRO A 23 -2.93 -9.24 10.90
C PRO A 23 -2.77 -7.71 11.11
N PRO A 24 -1.97 -7.20 12.06
CA PRO A 24 -1.73 -5.77 12.18
C PRO A 24 -0.91 -5.20 11.01
N TYR A 25 0.02 -5.98 10.46
CA TYR A 25 0.84 -5.59 9.31
C TYR A 25 0.02 -5.35 8.04
N PHE A 26 -0.93 -6.25 7.71
CA PHE A 26 -1.83 -6.10 6.57
C PHE A 26 -2.78 -4.92 6.74
N VAL A 27 -3.23 -4.63 7.97
CA VAL A 27 -4.04 -3.45 8.26
C VAL A 27 -3.23 -2.16 8.04
N ALA A 28 -1.99 -2.10 8.54
CA ALA A 28 -1.11 -0.97 8.31
C ALA A 28 -0.83 -0.77 6.81
N GLY A 29 -0.55 -1.86 6.09
CA GLY A 29 -0.38 -1.87 4.63
C GLY A 29 -1.62 -1.40 3.88
N ALA A 30 -2.82 -1.76 4.32
CA ALA A 30 -4.07 -1.30 3.72
C ALA A 30 -4.28 0.20 3.89
N ILE A 31 -4.01 0.75 5.08
CA ILE A 31 -4.07 2.20 5.31
C ILE A 31 -3.02 2.91 4.45
N TYR A 32 -1.80 2.38 4.43
CA TYR A 32 -0.70 2.92 3.64
C TYR A 32 -1.01 2.97 2.12
N ALA A 33 -1.47 1.86 1.54
CA ALA A 33 -1.91 1.79 0.14
C ALA A 33 -3.13 2.68 -0.14
N GLY A 34 -4.08 2.74 0.81
CA GLY A 34 -5.28 3.56 0.70
C GLY A 34 -4.97 5.05 0.61
N PHE A 35 -4.12 5.57 1.51
CA PHE A 35 -3.71 6.97 1.46
C PHE A 35 -2.88 7.30 0.21
N ALA A 36 -2.05 6.37 -0.27
CA ALA A 36 -1.35 6.53 -1.54
C ALA A 36 -2.34 6.65 -2.71
N MET A 37 -3.35 5.78 -2.78
CA MET A 37 -4.37 5.86 -3.83
C MET A 37 -5.22 7.12 -3.74
N VAL A 38 -5.60 7.56 -2.53
CA VAL A 38 -6.32 8.82 -2.32
C VAL A 38 -5.47 9.99 -2.84
N LEU A 39 -4.19 10.08 -2.47
CA LEU A 39 -3.30 11.13 -2.98
C LEU A 39 -3.16 11.08 -4.51
N LEU A 40 -3.03 9.87 -5.08
CA LEU A 40 -2.90 9.65 -6.53
C LEU A 40 -4.09 10.21 -7.32
N LEU A 41 -5.31 10.09 -6.77
CA LEU A 41 -6.55 10.57 -7.39
C LEU A 41 -6.86 12.02 -7.03
N THR A 42 -6.70 12.40 -5.76
CA THR A 42 -7.10 13.72 -5.25
C THR A 42 -6.20 14.83 -5.81
N ILE A 43 -4.90 14.60 -6.01
CA ILE A 43 -3.99 15.62 -6.55
C ILE A 43 -4.40 16.08 -7.97
N PRO A 44 -4.62 15.18 -8.96
CA PRO A 44 -5.07 15.60 -10.27
C PRO A 44 -6.50 16.15 -10.24
N LEU A 45 -7.43 15.53 -9.50
CA LEU A 45 -8.81 16.03 -9.37
C LEU A 45 -8.87 17.45 -8.81
N ARG A 46 -8.05 17.73 -7.79
CA ARG A 46 -7.92 19.07 -7.19
C ARG A 46 -7.53 20.12 -8.22
N LYS A 47 -6.66 19.79 -9.19
CA LYS A 47 -6.21 20.71 -10.23
C LYS A 47 -7.26 20.87 -11.33
N VAL A 48 -7.86 19.77 -11.79
CA VAL A 48 -8.82 19.75 -12.91
C VAL A 48 -10.14 20.43 -12.54
N TYR A 49 -10.66 20.17 -11.33
CA TYR A 49 -11.96 20.69 -10.87
C TYR A 49 -11.86 21.97 -10.03
N GLY A 50 -10.66 22.55 -9.90
CA GLY A 50 -10.50 23.82 -9.17
C GLY A 50 -10.80 23.72 -7.66
N LEU A 51 -10.56 22.56 -7.03
CA LEU A 51 -10.94 22.30 -5.63
C LEU A 51 -9.88 22.75 -4.62
N GLN A 52 -9.04 23.72 -4.96
CA GLN A 52 -7.90 24.12 -4.12
C GLN A 52 -8.32 24.78 -2.80
N SER A 53 -9.48 25.44 -2.77
CA SER A 53 -10.06 26.08 -1.58
C SER A 53 -10.59 25.05 -0.58
N PHE A 54 -11.17 23.96 -1.06
CA PHE A 54 -11.69 22.86 -0.23
C PHE A 54 -10.56 21.92 0.21
N ILE A 55 -9.80 21.41 -0.76
CA ILE A 55 -8.68 20.49 -0.51
C ILE A 55 -7.41 21.31 -0.34
N THR A 56 -7.22 21.85 0.85
CA THR A 56 -6.05 22.68 1.18
C THR A 56 -4.76 21.87 1.29
N MET A 57 -3.61 22.55 1.29
CA MET A 57 -2.30 21.92 1.51
C MET A 57 -2.16 21.25 2.89
N ARG A 58 -3.00 21.63 3.87
CA ARG A 58 -3.05 20.97 5.17
C ARG A 58 -3.50 19.51 5.04
N HIS A 59 -4.50 19.23 4.20
CA HIS A 59 -4.95 17.88 3.90
C HIS A 59 -3.81 17.05 3.29
N MET A 60 -3.12 17.59 2.28
CA MET A 60 -1.98 16.92 1.64
C MET A 60 -0.85 16.59 2.62
N HIS A 61 -0.49 17.54 3.49
CA HIS A 61 0.52 17.30 4.52
C HIS A 61 0.10 16.24 5.54
N ASN A 62 -1.17 16.25 5.97
CA ASN A 62 -1.66 15.27 6.93
C ASN A 62 -1.72 13.87 6.31
N MET A 63 -2.25 13.74 5.09
CA MET A 63 -2.25 12.47 4.35
C MET A 63 -0.84 11.93 4.16
N ALA A 64 0.12 12.77 3.78
CA ALA A 64 1.52 12.37 3.63
C ALA A 64 2.16 11.90 4.95
N LYS A 65 1.81 12.52 6.09
CA LYS A 65 2.28 12.08 7.41
C LYS A 65 1.66 10.75 7.84
N VAL A 66 0.37 10.55 7.61
CA VAL A 66 -0.30 9.28 7.89
C VAL A 66 0.30 8.17 7.03
N MET A 67 0.49 8.43 5.74
CA MET A 67 1.17 7.50 4.82
C MET A 67 2.59 7.17 5.27
N LEU A 68 3.37 8.16 5.74
CA LEU A 68 4.70 7.91 6.31
C LEU A 68 4.62 7.04 7.57
N ALA A 69 3.72 7.37 8.50
CA ALA A 69 3.60 6.64 9.77
C ALA A 69 3.22 5.17 9.55
N THR A 70 2.25 4.89 8.66
CA THR A 70 1.85 3.52 8.35
C THR A 70 2.88 2.80 7.49
N GLY A 71 3.57 3.51 6.58
CA GLY A 71 4.71 2.97 5.84
C GLY A 71 5.83 2.48 6.77
N LEU A 72 6.13 3.20 7.86
CA LEU A 72 7.10 2.76 8.86
C LEU A 72 6.67 1.47 9.57
N ILE A 73 5.37 1.29 9.85
CA ILE A 73 4.84 0.05 10.43
C ILE A 73 4.99 -1.12 9.45
N VAL A 74 4.77 -0.89 8.16
CA VAL A 74 4.98 -1.89 7.10
C VAL A 74 6.46 -2.30 7.03
N VAL A 75 7.37 -1.33 7.03
CA VAL A 75 8.82 -1.58 7.03
C VAL A 75 9.26 -2.32 8.29
N TYR A 76 8.69 -1.96 9.43
CA TYR A 76 8.87 -2.71 10.67
C TYR A 76 8.42 -4.17 10.51
N GLY A 77 7.28 -4.41 9.85
CA GLY A 77 6.82 -5.76 9.49
C GLY A 77 7.87 -6.56 8.70
N TYR A 78 8.47 -5.97 7.67
CA TYR A 78 9.54 -6.65 6.91
C TYR A 78 10.76 -6.98 7.77
N MET A 79 11.19 -6.05 8.63
CA MET A 79 12.32 -6.26 9.52
C MET A 79 12.04 -7.37 10.54
N VAL A 80 10.83 -7.39 11.08
CA VAL A 80 10.37 -8.43 12.02
C VAL A 80 10.30 -9.79 11.33
N GLU A 81 9.78 -9.86 10.11
CA GLU A 81 9.73 -11.11 9.33
C GLU A 81 11.15 -11.62 9.03
N ALA A 82 12.06 -10.75 8.61
CA ALA A 82 13.46 -11.13 8.41
C ALA A 82 14.15 -11.57 9.70
N PHE A 83 13.88 -10.87 10.80
CA PHE A 83 14.42 -11.21 12.11
C PHE A 83 13.90 -12.57 12.59
N PHE A 84 12.60 -12.83 12.55
CA PHE A 84 12.04 -14.11 12.98
C PHE A 84 12.39 -15.26 12.01
N GLY A 85 12.54 -14.98 10.72
CA GLY A 85 13.04 -15.96 9.76
C GLY A 85 14.43 -16.47 10.13
N TRP A 86 15.30 -15.58 10.62
CA TRP A 86 16.61 -15.95 11.15
C TRP A 86 16.56 -16.52 12.58
N TYR A 87 15.81 -15.89 13.48
CA TYR A 87 15.72 -16.22 14.91
C TYR A 87 15.00 -17.55 15.19
N SER A 88 14.06 -17.96 14.33
CA SER A 88 13.28 -19.19 14.52
C SER A 88 14.12 -20.47 14.53
N GLY A 89 15.34 -20.44 13.96
CA GLY A 89 16.19 -21.62 13.79
C GLY A 89 15.63 -22.66 12.80
N ASN A 90 14.50 -22.39 12.14
CA ASN A 90 13.90 -23.28 11.16
C ASN A 90 14.58 -23.10 9.80
N GLN A 91 15.14 -24.18 9.26
CA GLN A 91 15.79 -24.19 7.95
C GLN A 91 14.91 -23.65 6.82
N TYR A 92 13.60 -23.89 6.88
CA TYR A 92 12.66 -23.47 5.83
C TYR A 92 12.36 -21.97 5.88
N GLU A 93 12.20 -21.40 7.08
CA GLU A 93 12.02 -19.95 7.26
C GLU A 93 13.30 -19.18 6.91
N HIS A 94 14.46 -19.71 7.29
CA HIS A 94 15.75 -19.15 6.91
C HIS A 94 15.95 -19.21 5.38
N PHE A 95 15.63 -20.35 4.76
CA PHE A 95 15.66 -20.50 3.31
C PHE A 95 14.69 -19.55 2.61
N MET A 96 13.50 -19.32 3.17
CA MET A 96 12.53 -18.38 2.60
C MET A 96 13.09 -16.96 2.54
N ILE A 97 13.69 -16.47 3.63
CA ILE A 97 14.34 -15.14 3.65
C ILE A 97 15.49 -15.09 2.65
N TRP A 98 16.33 -16.12 2.61
CA TRP A 98 17.42 -16.20 1.66
C TRP A 98 16.93 -16.20 0.20
N ASN A 99 15.86 -16.95 -0.10
CA ASN A 99 15.25 -17.04 -1.42
C ASN A 99 14.61 -15.72 -1.86
N ARG A 100 14.02 -14.95 -0.94
CA ARG A 100 13.54 -13.59 -1.24
C ARG A 100 14.69 -12.65 -1.62
N MET A 101 15.85 -12.74 -0.95
CA MET A 101 16.97 -11.83 -1.20
C MET A 101 17.87 -12.22 -2.38
N HIS A 102 18.05 -13.52 -2.64
CA HIS A 102 19.02 -14.04 -3.62
C HIS A 102 18.42 -15.00 -4.64
N GLY A 103 17.15 -15.36 -4.48
CA GLY A 103 16.46 -16.27 -5.39
C GLY A 103 16.04 -15.62 -6.71
N PRO A 104 15.31 -16.36 -7.55
CA PRO A 104 14.94 -15.89 -8.89
C PRO A 104 14.04 -14.64 -8.89
N TYR A 105 13.25 -14.45 -7.83
CA TYR A 105 12.39 -13.28 -7.66
C TYR A 105 13.03 -12.18 -6.81
N ALA A 106 14.35 -12.25 -6.53
CA ALA A 106 15.07 -11.23 -5.78
C ALA A 106 14.90 -9.79 -6.30
N PRO A 107 14.88 -9.53 -7.63
CA PRO A 107 14.62 -8.18 -8.13
C PRO A 107 13.30 -7.59 -7.65
N TYR A 108 12.24 -8.41 -7.50
CA TYR A 108 10.94 -7.96 -6.99
C TYR A 108 11.00 -7.63 -5.50
N TYR A 109 11.74 -8.41 -4.70
CA TYR A 109 11.95 -8.13 -3.29
C TYR A 109 12.76 -6.85 -3.08
N TRP A 110 13.84 -6.64 -3.83
CA TRP A 110 14.62 -5.40 -3.72
C TRP A 110 13.85 -4.18 -4.23
N ALA A 111 13.05 -4.33 -5.30
CA ALA A 111 12.13 -3.28 -5.75
C ALA A 111 11.09 -2.95 -4.67
N LEU A 112 10.54 -3.96 -3.97
CA LEU A 112 9.65 -3.75 -2.83
C LEU A 112 10.32 -2.91 -1.74
N ILE A 113 11.54 -3.27 -1.32
CA ILE A 113 12.29 -2.52 -0.29
C ILE A 113 12.59 -1.08 -0.75
N LEU A 114 12.88 -0.85 -2.03
CA LEU A 114 13.09 0.49 -2.56
C LEU A 114 11.79 1.32 -2.57
N CYS A 115 10.69 0.73 -3.04
CA CYS A 115 9.40 1.41 -3.17
C CYS A 115 8.73 1.68 -1.82
N ASN A 116 8.72 0.72 -0.90
CA ASN A 116 8.03 0.84 0.39
C ASN A 116 8.97 1.16 1.55
N GLY A 117 10.23 0.76 1.48
CA GLY A 117 11.23 1.04 2.51
C GLY A 117 11.84 2.43 2.38
N ILE A 118 12.40 2.73 1.21
CA ILE A 118 13.24 3.91 0.99
C ILE A 118 12.42 5.13 0.55
N THR A 119 11.55 4.96 -0.45
CA THR A 119 10.80 6.07 -1.06
C THR A 119 9.97 6.86 -0.03
N PRO A 120 9.26 6.25 0.94
CA PRO A 120 8.46 6.99 1.90
C PRO A 120 9.29 7.81 2.88
N GLN A 121 10.57 7.46 3.11
CA GLN A 121 11.45 8.23 4.00
C GLN A 121 11.67 9.66 3.49
N LEU A 122 11.50 9.90 2.19
CA LEU A 122 11.51 11.24 1.61
C LEU A 122 10.40 12.13 2.21
N LEU A 123 9.30 11.54 2.70
CA LEU A 123 8.19 12.27 3.31
C LEU A 123 8.52 12.86 4.68
N TRP A 124 9.67 12.55 5.30
CA TRP A 124 10.13 13.26 6.50
C TRP A 124 10.34 14.75 6.21
N PHE A 125 10.83 15.07 5.02
CA PHE A 125 11.15 16.43 4.63
C PHE A 125 9.89 17.22 4.25
N LYS A 126 9.63 18.31 4.97
CA LYS A 126 8.50 19.21 4.68
C LYS A 126 8.53 19.74 3.24
N LYS A 127 9.73 20.00 2.69
CA LYS A 127 9.90 20.45 1.29
C LYS A 127 9.34 19.46 0.28
N ILE A 128 9.50 18.16 0.54
CA ILE A 128 9.01 17.08 -0.32
C ILE A 128 7.49 16.96 -0.21
N ARG A 129 6.96 16.96 1.02
CA ARG A 129 5.50 16.92 1.25
C ARG A 129 4.75 18.14 0.70
N ALA A 130 5.41 19.29 0.60
CA ALA A 130 4.81 20.52 0.06
C ALA A 130 4.75 20.54 -1.48
N ASN A 131 5.56 19.73 -2.16
CA ASN A 131 5.57 19.64 -3.62
C ASN A 131 4.57 18.58 -4.09
N LEU A 132 3.45 19.03 -4.66
CA LEU A 132 2.37 18.14 -5.11
C LEU A 132 2.80 17.15 -6.20
N LEU A 133 3.69 17.54 -7.11
CA LEU A 133 4.16 16.63 -8.16
C LEU A 133 5.00 15.50 -7.56
N VAL A 134 5.91 15.83 -6.63
CA VAL A 134 6.72 14.83 -5.95
C VAL A 134 5.86 13.93 -5.07
N LEU A 135 4.89 14.50 -4.35
CA LEU A 135 3.95 13.72 -3.54
C LEU A 135 3.11 12.76 -4.40
N TRP A 136 2.69 13.19 -5.58
CA TRP A 136 1.96 12.35 -6.54
C TRP A 136 2.84 11.20 -7.07
N LEU A 137 4.09 11.48 -7.44
CA LEU A 137 5.05 10.46 -7.87
C LEU A 137 5.35 9.45 -6.77
N ILE A 138 5.56 9.91 -5.52
CA ILE A 138 5.75 9.02 -4.37
C ILE A 138 4.51 8.13 -4.20
N SER A 139 3.31 8.71 -4.25
CA SER A 139 2.07 7.94 -4.10
C SER A 139 1.91 6.85 -5.17
N PHE A 140 2.29 7.16 -6.40
CA PHE A 140 2.31 6.18 -7.50
C PHE A 140 3.31 5.04 -7.25
N ILE A 141 4.54 5.37 -6.84
CA ILE A 141 5.58 4.38 -6.49
C ILE A 141 5.12 3.49 -5.33
N VAL A 142 4.49 4.08 -4.31
CA VAL A 142 3.93 3.35 -3.18
C VAL A 142 2.81 2.40 -3.62
N SER A 143 1.91 2.82 -4.50
CA SER A 143 0.87 1.92 -5.03
C SER A 143 1.46 0.71 -5.74
N ILE A 144 2.54 0.89 -6.52
CA ILE A 144 3.28 -0.22 -7.14
C ILE A 144 3.96 -1.08 -6.08
N GLY A 145 4.62 -0.46 -5.09
CA GLY A 145 5.29 -1.15 -3.99
C GLY A 145 4.35 -2.04 -3.19
N MET A 146 3.13 -1.58 -2.91
CA MET A 146 2.12 -2.36 -2.21
C MET A 146 1.55 -3.52 -3.03
N TRP A 147 1.52 -3.39 -4.35
CA TRP A 147 1.23 -4.53 -5.23
C TRP A 147 2.38 -5.55 -5.22
N LEU A 148 3.63 -5.08 -5.32
CA LEU A 148 4.82 -5.92 -5.19
C LEU A 148 4.87 -6.64 -3.84
N GLU A 149 4.44 -5.99 -2.76
CA GLU A 149 4.36 -6.60 -1.42
C GLU A 149 3.51 -7.87 -1.46
N ARG A 150 2.32 -7.80 -2.07
CA ARG A 150 1.40 -8.93 -2.13
C ARG A 150 1.92 -10.00 -3.07
N PHE A 151 2.50 -9.60 -4.19
CA PHE A 151 3.18 -10.52 -5.10
C PHE A 151 4.31 -11.28 -4.40
N VAL A 152 5.17 -10.58 -3.65
CA VAL A 152 6.28 -11.20 -2.91
C VAL A 152 5.74 -12.17 -1.86
N ILE A 153 4.82 -11.74 -0.99
CA ILE A 153 4.28 -12.61 0.07
C ILE A 153 3.68 -13.88 -0.54
N ILE A 154 2.91 -13.77 -1.62
CA ILE A 154 2.21 -14.92 -2.22
C ILE A 154 3.16 -15.79 -3.03
N VAL A 155 3.78 -15.22 -4.08
CA VAL A 155 4.52 -16.00 -5.07
C VAL A 155 5.85 -16.50 -4.52
N THR A 156 6.59 -15.67 -3.78
CA THR A 156 7.93 -16.09 -3.29
C THR A 156 7.88 -17.14 -2.19
N SER A 157 6.77 -17.20 -1.45
CA SER A 157 6.55 -18.21 -0.41
C SER A 157 5.96 -19.52 -0.97
N LEU A 158 5.22 -19.46 -2.09
CA LEU A 158 4.61 -20.64 -2.72
C LEU A 158 5.50 -21.30 -3.78
N HIS A 159 6.27 -20.53 -4.54
CA HIS A 159 7.02 -21.09 -5.67
C HIS A 159 8.12 -22.06 -5.22
N ARG A 160 8.59 -21.92 -3.97
CA ARG A 160 9.62 -22.74 -3.31
C ARG A 160 9.24 -22.90 -1.85
N ASP A 161 8.61 -24.03 -1.57
CA ASP A 161 8.13 -24.42 -0.24
C ASP A 161 9.00 -25.55 0.34
N PHE A 162 8.38 -26.43 1.14
CA PHE A 162 9.04 -27.54 1.82
C PHE A 162 9.70 -28.58 0.90
N LEU A 163 9.11 -28.89 -0.28
CA LEU A 163 9.58 -29.98 -1.14
C LEU A 163 10.24 -29.46 -2.41
N PRO A 164 11.55 -29.71 -2.62
CA PRO A 164 12.25 -29.31 -3.84
C PRO A 164 11.64 -29.84 -5.15
N SER A 165 10.96 -30.99 -5.11
CA SER A 165 10.28 -31.57 -6.28
C SER A 165 9.08 -30.77 -6.76
N SER A 166 8.50 -29.93 -5.89
CA SER A 166 7.31 -29.12 -6.18
C SER A 166 7.65 -27.67 -6.56
N TRP A 167 8.94 -27.35 -6.67
CA TRP A 167 9.39 -26.01 -6.98
C TRP A 167 9.03 -25.62 -8.41
N GLY A 168 8.42 -24.44 -8.56
CA GLY A 168 7.92 -23.95 -9.83
C GLY A 168 8.21 -22.48 -10.04
N PHE A 169 7.82 -21.98 -11.21
CA PHE A 169 7.83 -20.56 -11.53
C PHE A 169 6.43 -20.11 -11.87
N TYR A 170 6.05 -18.95 -11.32
CA TYR A 170 4.85 -18.25 -11.76
C TYR A 170 5.24 -17.24 -12.84
N GLN A 171 4.71 -17.45 -14.05
CA GLN A 171 4.77 -16.49 -15.14
C GLN A 171 3.34 -16.07 -15.46
N PRO A 172 2.98 -14.80 -15.25
CA PRO A 172 1.62 -14.33 -15.51
C PRO A 172 1.31 -14.45 -17.00
N SER A 173 0.17 -15.04 -17.31
CA SER A 173 -0.37 -15.14 -18.66
C SER A 173 -0.92 -13.79 -19.13
N GLN A 174 -1.22 -13.69 -20.42
CA GLN A 174 -1.92 -12.53 -20.98
C GLN A 174 -3.28 -12.28 -20.30
N TRP A 175 -3.95 -13.33 -19.80
CA TRP A 175 -5.25 -13.22 -19.15
C TRP A 175 -5.12 -12.64 -17.74
N ASP A 176 -4.06 -12.96 -17.01
CA ASP A 176 -3.77 -12.39 -15.69
C ASP A 176 -3.59 -10.86 -15.79
N TRP A 177 -2.80 -10.41 -16.77
CA TRP A 177 -2.60 -9.00 -17.04
C TRP A 177 -3.85 -8.31 -17.55
N SER A 178 -4.59 -8.95 -18.46
CA SER A 178 -5.82 -8.38 -19.02
C SER A 178 -6.88 -8.18 -17.94
N MET A 179 -7.03 -9.15 -17.02
CA MET A 179 -7.95 -9.03 -15.90
C MET A 179 -7.51 -7.92 -14.95
N PHE A 180 -6.22 -7.85 -14.60
CA PHE A 180 -5.70 -6.80 -13.74
C PHE A 180 -5.94 -5.40 -14.32
N ILE A 181 -5.57 -5.17 -15.58
CA ILE A 181 -5.82 -3.89 -16.27
C ILE A 181 -7.33 -3.62 -16.39
N GLY A 182 -8.14 -4.65 -16.66
CA GLY A 182 -9.59 -4.56 -16.72
C GLY A 182 -10.20 -4.04 -15.41
N THR A 183 -9.71 -4.50 -14.25
CA THR A 183 -10.19 -4.00 -12.95
C THR A 183 -9.85 -2.53 -12.72
N ILE A 184 -8.69 -2.05 -13.19
CA ILE A 184 -8.33 -0.63 -13.13
C ILE A 184 -9.28 0.19 -14.01
N GLY A 185 -9.55 -0.29 -15.23
CA GLY A 185 -10.49 0.35 -16.15
C GLY A 185 -11.91 0.42 -15.57
N PHE A 186 -12.38 -0.67 -14.96
CA PHE A 186 -13.69 -0.71 -14.31
C PHE A 186 -13.76 0.24 -13.10
N PHE A 187 -12.73 0.26 -12.26
CA PHE A 187 -12.65 1.20 -11.14
C PHE A 187 -12.71 2.66 -11.62
N LEU A 188 -11.90 3.02 -12.63
CA LEU A 188 -11.90 4.38 -13.17
C LEU A 188 -13.23 4.75 -13.84
N ALA A 189 -13.86 3.81 -14.54
CA ALA A 189 -15.19 4.02 -15.13
C ALA A 189 -16.23 4.34 -14.05
N LEU A 190 -16.30 3.54 -12.98
CA LEU A 190 -17.20 3.80 -11.86
C LEU A 190 -16.85 5.10 -11.12
N LEU A 191 -15.57 5.41 -10.95
CA LEU A 191 -15.13 6.65 -10.33
C LEU A 191 -15.55 7.88 -11.16
N PHE A 192 -15.40 7.84 -12.48
CA PHE A 192 -15.84 8.93 -13.35
C PHE A 192 -17.35 9.09 -13.38
N LEU A 193 -18.11 7.98 -13.36
CA LEU A 193 -19.56 8.02 -13.20
C LEU A 193 -19.93 8.66 -11.85
N PHE A 194 -19.27 8.28 -10.76
CA PHE A 194 -19.46 8.89 -9.45
C PHE A 194 -19.21 10.40 -9.48
N ILE A 195 -18.07 10.84 -10.02
CA ILE A 195 -17.72 12.26 -10.11
C ILE A 195 -18.73 13.04 -10.99
N ARG A 196 -19.29 12.40 -12.01
CA ARG A 196 -20.25 13.02 -12.93
C ARG A 196 -21.64 13.18 -12.33
N PHE A 197 -22.10 12.18 -11.57
CA PHE A 197 -23.49 12.10 -11.11
C PHE A 197 -23.68 12.47 -9.63
N LEU A 198 -22.63 12.41 -8.81
CA LEU A 198 -22.69 12.64 -7.37
C LEU A 198 -21.71 13.75 -6.94
N PRO A 199 -22.01 14.47 -5.85
CA PRO A 199 -21.11 15.49 -5.33
C PRO A 199 -19.83 14.85 -4.76
N MET A 200 -18.68 15.29 -5.24
CA MET A 200 -17.36 14.80 -4.77
C MET A 200 -17.04 15.17 -3.32
N ILE A 201 -17.70 16.18 -2.77
CA ILE A 201 -17.47 16.69 -1.41
C ILE A 201 -18.80 16.67 -0.67
N SER A 202 -18.78 16.25 0.60
CA SER A 202 -19.95 16.31 1.49
C SER A 202 -20.33 17.77 1.77
N ILE A 203 -21.34 18.28 1.06
CA ILE A 203 -21.80 19.68 1.21
C ILE A 203 -22.34 19.93 2.61
N PHE A 204 -22.97 18.93 3.23
CA PHE A 204 -23.53 19.03 4.58
C PHE A 204 -22.44 19.26 5.64
N GLU A 205 -21.39 18.42 5.65
CA GLU A 205 -20.28 18.57 6.60
C GLU A 205 -19.47 19.84 6.35
N MET A 206 -19.31 20.26 5.08
CA MET A 206 -18.61 21.51 4.78
C MET A 206 -19.34 22.72 5.37
N ARG A 207 -20.67 22.70 5.47
CA ARG A 207 -21.46 23.80 6.05
C ARG A 207 -21.33 23.89 7.56
N THR A 208 -21.16 22.77 8.26
CA THR A 208 -21.03 22.76 9.73
C THR A 208 -19.67 23.21 10.22
N ILE A 209 -18.65 23.24 9.34
CA ILE A 209 -17.28 23.69 9.66
C ILE A 209 -17.09 25.18 9.34
N LEU A 210 -18.07 25.83 8.71
CA LEU A 210 -17.99 27.27 8.45
C LEU A 210 -18.13 28.06 9.77
N PRO A 211 -17.40 29.17 9.95
CA PRO A 211 -17.47 29.99 11.17
C PRO A 211 -18.90 30.47 11.48
N GLU A 212 -19.72 30.62 10.45
CA GLU A 212 -21.14 31.01 10.53
C GLU A 212 -22.04 29.95 11.21
N ALA A 213 -21.53 28.74 11.43
CA ALA A 213 -22.21 27.65 12.14
C ALA A 213 -21.74 27.48 13.60
N GLU A 214 -20.72 28.25 14.05
CA GLU A 214 -20.38 28.31 15.47
C GLU A 214 -21.47 29.09 16.20
N VAL A 215 -22.18 28.42 17.12
CA VAL A 215 -23.06 29.08 18.07
C VAL A 215 -22.16 29.86 19.02
N GLU A 216 -22.23 31.20 19.02
CA GLU A 216 -21.57 32.02 20.04
C GLU A 216 -22.06 31.57 21.42
N GLU A 217 -21.22 30.84 22.17
CA GLU A 217 -21.43 30.61 23.60
C GLU A 217 -21.22 31.95 24.30
N GLY A 218 -22.33 32.65 24.57
CA GLY A 218 -22.37 33.91 25.31
C GLY A 218 -22.04 33.77 26.79
#